data_AF-A0A8H4AZY9-F1
#
_entry.id   AF-A0A8H4AZY9-F1
#
_cell.length_a   1.000
_cell.length_b   1.000
_cell.length_c   1.000
_cell.angle_alpha   90.00
_cell.angle_beta   90.00
_cell.angle_gamma   90.00
#
_symmetry.space_group_name_H-M   'P 1'
#
loop_
_entity.id
_entity.type
_entity.pdbx_description
1 polymer ?
#
loop_
_entity_poly.entity_id
_entity_poly.type
_entity_poly.pdbx_seq_one_letter_code
_entity_poly.pdbx_strand_id
1 'polypeptide(L)' 'MIERSFNNKLLSKDDKKQNELISLVYELSPKEVHSANHMITIMQYTKGAQKEQILSPYLQDKALQFTFESLYKSTTLNC' A
#
# COMPACT_ATOMS: atom_id res chain seq x y z
N MET A 1 -2.85 -26.33 9.54
CA MET A 1 -4.05 -25.49 9.69
C MET A 1 -3.98 -24.86 11.07
N ILE A 2 -3.79 -23.54 11.15
CA ILE A 2 -3.82 -22.83 12.42
C ILE A 2 -5.22 -22.23 12.54
N GLU A 3 -6.08 -22.86 13.33
CA GLU A 3 -7.33 -22.26 13.77
C GLU A 3 -6.99 -21.05 14.65
N ARG A 4 -7.35 -19.83 14.21
CA ARG A 4 -7.36 -18.66 15.10
C ARG A 4 -8.81 -18.35 15.43
N SER A 5 -9.17 -18.70 16.65
CA SER A 5 -10.41 -18.30 17.32
C SER A 5 -10.54 -16.77 17.33
N PHE A 6 -11.47 -16.25 16.54
CA PHE A 6 -11.94 -14.88 16.67
C PHE A 6 -12.83 -14.82 17.91
N ASN A 7 -12.23 -14.51 19.07
CA ASN A 7 -12.99 -14.16 20.26
C ASN A 7 -13.97 -13.04 19.91
N ASN A 8 -15.26 -13.26 20.17
CA ASN A 8 -16.37 -12.31 20.01
C ASN A 8 -16.25 -11.12 20.98
N LYS A 9 -15.15 -10.36 20.90
CA LYS A 9 -15.05 -9.03 21.48
C LYS A 9 -15.69 -8.07 20.49
N LEU A 10 -16.57 -7.18 20.94
CA LEU A 10 -17.19 -6.17 20.09
C LEU A 10 -16.10 -5.34 19.40
N LEU A 11 -15.76 -5.68 18.15
CA LEU A 11 -14.69 -5.03 17.41
C LEU A 11 -15.03 -3.54 17.24
N SER A 12 -14.07 -2.67 17.55
CA SER A 12 -14.15 -1.26 17.20
C SER A 12 -14.37 -1.10 15.70
N LYS A 13 -14.93 0.04 15.27
CA LYS A 13 -15.03 0.36 13.83
C LYS A 13 -13.67 0.25 13.13
N ASP A 14 -12.60 0.62 13.83
CA ASP A 14 -11.23 0.54 13.31
C ASP A 14 -10.75 -0.90 13.19
N ASP A 15 -11.06 -1.75 14.17
CA ASP A 15 -10.73 -3.17 14.13
C ASP A 15 -11.44 -3.86 12.95
N LYS A 16 -12.70 -3.47 12.66
CA LYS A 16 -13.46 -4.04 11.53
C LYS A 16 -12.81 -3.69 10.20
N LYS A 17 -12.45 -2.42 10.01
CA LYS A 17 -11.74 -1.96 8.81
C LYS A 17 -10.39 -2.67 8.68
N GLN A 18 -9.66 -2.84 9.77
CA GLN A 18 -8.40 -3.56 9.77
C GLN A 18 -8.59 -5.01 9.30
N ASN A 19 -9.59 -5.70 9.85
CA ASN A 19 -9.90 -7.07 9.44
C ASN A 19 -10.36 -7.18 7.99
N GLU A 20 -11.18 -6.24 7.50
CA GLU A 20 -11.58 -6.17 6.09
C GLU A 20 -10.35 -6.01 5.18
N LEU A 21 -9.45 -5.09 5.53
CA LEU A 21 -8.21 -4.89 4.78
C LEU A 21 -7.30 -6.13 4.80
N ILE A 22 -7.17 -6.78 5.95
CA ILE A 22 -6.40 -8.01 6.08
C ILE A 22 -6.99 -9.12 5.19
N SER A 23 -8.32 -9.29 5.19
CA SER A 23 -8.99 -10.25 4.32
C SER A 23 -8.74 -9.97 2.84
N LEU A 24 -8.84 -8.71 2.41
CA LEU A 24 -8.53 -8.31 1.03
C LEU A 24 -7.08 -8.65 0.65
N VAL A 25 -6.12 -8.42 1.56
CA VAL A 25 -4.71 -8.79 1.31
C VAL A 25 -4.54 -10.30 1.17
N TYR A 26 -5.28 -11.11 1.92
CA TYR A 26 -5.24 -12.58 1.77
C TYR A 26 -5.85 -13.08 0.46
N GLU A 27 -6.75 -12.31 -0.16
CA GLU A 27 -7.34 -12.63 -1.46
C GLU A 27 -6.42 -12.27 -2.64
N LEU A 28 -5.38 -11.46 -2.41
CA LEU A 28 -4.42 -11.09 -3.45
C LEU A 28 -3.56 -12.29 -3.88
N SER A 29 -3.28 -12.36 -5.19
CA SER A 29 -2.31 -13.32 -5.71
C SER A 29 -0.89 -13.00 -5.21
N PRO A 30 0.02 -14.00 -5.18
CA PRO A 30 1.41 -13.77 -4.78
C PRO A 30 2.12 -12.65 -5.58
N LYS A 31 1.76 -12.48 -6.84
CA LYS A 31 2.31 -11.42 -7.71
C LYS A 31 1.84 -10.03 -7.28
N GLU A 32 0.56 -9.90 -6.93
CA GLU A 32 -0.01 -8.64 -6.43
C GLU A 32 0.56 -8.29 -5.06
N VAL A 33 0.69 -9.26 -4.16
CA VAL A 33 1.34 -9.08 -2.86
C VAL A 33 2.80 -8.60 -3.05
N HIS A 34 3.55 -9.23 -3.95
CA HIS A 34 4.93 -8.82 -4.24
C HIS A 34 4.99 -7.38 -4.77
N SER A 35 4.11 -7.03 -5.72
CA SER A 35 4.06 -5.70 -6.32
C SER A 35 3.68 -4.63 -5.28
N ALA A 36 2.69 -4.91 -4.43
CA ALA A 36 2.27 -4.03 -3.35
C ALA A 36 3.39 -3.83 -2.30
N ASN A 37 4.07 -4.90 -1.90
CA ASN A 37 5.21 -4.81 -0.97
C ASN A 37 6.34 -3.94 -1.55
N HIS A 38 6.65 -4.12 -2.83
CA HIS A 38 7.62 -3.27 -3.51
C HIS A 38 7.18 -1.79 -3.49
N MET A 39 5.91 -1.51 -3.78
CA MET A 39 5.35 -0.16 -3.75
C MET A 39 5.41 0.49 -2.36
N ILE A 40 5.09 -0.27 -1.30
CA ILE A 40 5.19 0.23 0.08
C ILE A 40 6.65 0.55 0.42
N THR A 41 7.59 -0.30 -0.01
CA THR A 41 9.03 -0.09 0.25
C THR A 41 9.55 1.18 -0.40
N ILE A 42 9.13 1.50 -1.64
CA ILE A 42 9.53 2.75 -2.31
C ILE A 42 8.87 3.99 -1.70
N MET A 43 7.72 3.82 -1.03
CA MET A 43 7.00 4.89 -0.33
C MET A 43 7.46 5.06 1.13
N GLN A 44 8.57 4.46 1.54
CA GLN A 44 9.16 4.70 2.86
C GLN A 44 10.31 5.70 2.80
N TYR A 45 10.43 6.52 3.84
CA TYR A 45 11.64 7.33 4.00
C TYR A 45 12.84 6.41 4.24
N THR A 46 13.82 6.46 3.36
CA THR A 46 15.03 5.64 3.47
C THR A 46 16.03 6.17 4.50
N LYS A 47 15.93 7.46 4.87
CA LYS A 47 16.89 8.19 5.71
C LYS A 47 16.18 9.27 6.53
N GLY A 48 16.84 9.77 7.57
CA GLY A 48 16.36 10.88 8.40
C GLY A 48 15.50 10.45 9.60
N ALA A 49 14.91 11.41 10.30
CA ALA A 49 14.14 11.16 11.53
C ALA A 49 12.84 10.35 11.28
N GLN A 50 12.34 10.35 10.05
CA GLN A 50 11.13 9.63 9.64
C GLN A 50 11.45 8.28 8.97
N LYS A 51 12.69 7.78 9.09
CA LYS A 51 13.10 6.51 8.49
C LYS A 51 12.10 5.39 8.81
N GLU A 52 11.80 4.55 7.83
CA GLU A 52 10.84 3.43 7.90
C GLU A 52 9.36 3.86 8.03
N GLN A 53 9.08 5.16 8.19
CA GLN A 53 7.72 5.68 8.06
C GLN A 53 7.35 5.81 6.59
N ILE A 54 6.07 5.59 6.30
CA ILE A 54 5.51 5.84 4.97
C ILE A 54 5.47 7.36 4.73
N LEU A 55 5.65 7.77 3.47
CA LEU A 55 5.50 9.15 3.00
C LEU A 55 4.20 9.77 3.52
N SER A 56 4.20 11.08 3.75
CA SER A 56 2.97 11.78 4.12
C SER A 56 1.92 11.67 3.01
N PRO A 57 0.60 11.75 3.32
CA PRO A 57 -0.44 11.66 2.30
C PRO A 57 -0.22 12.61 1.13
N TYR A 58 0.22 13.84 1.40
CA TYR A 58 0.58 14.82 0.37
C TYR A 58 1.68 14.31 -0.59
N LEU A 59 2.73 13.66 -0.06
CA LEU A 59 3.81 13.12 -0.89
C LEU A 59 3.39 11.84 -1.63
N GLN A 60 2.49 11.05 -1.06
CA GLN A 60 1.87 9.91 -1.74
C GLN A 60 1.04 10.38 -2.94
N ASP A 61 0.19 11.39 -2.75
CA ASP A 61 -0.63 11.98 -3.82
C ASP A 61 0.25 12.57 -4.92
N LYS A 62 1.33 13.25 -4.54
CA LYS A 62 2.28 13.82 -5.51
C LYS A 62 3.02 12.74 -6.30
N ALA A 63 3.40 11.63 -5.65
CA ALA A 63 4.03 10.49 -6.32
C ALA A 63 3.06 9.82 -7.30
N LEU A 64 1.78 9.70 -6.92
CA LEU A 64 0.74 9.18 -7.79
C LEU A 64 0.53 10.08 -9.02
N GLN A 65 0.39 11.39 -8.81
CA GLN A 65 0.29 12.38 -9.89
C GLN A 65 1.48 12.30 -10.84
N PHE A 66 2.71 12.27 -10.29
CA PHE A 66 3.92 12.12 -11.10
C PHE A 66 3.92 10.84 -11.94
N THR A 67 3.43 9.73 -11.37
CA THR A 67 3.32 8.45 -12.10
C THR A 67 2.33 8.58 -13.26
N PHE A 68 1.18 9.20 -13.05
CA PHE A 68 0.23 9.47 -14.13
C PHE A 68 0.82 10.40 -15.21
N GLU A 69 1.45 11.50 -14.82
CA GLU A 69 2.03 12.46 -15.75
C GLU A 69 3.22 11.90 -16.55
N SER A 70 4.07 11.08 -15.91
CA SER A 70 5.22 10.46 -16.57
C SER A 70 4.80 9.39 -17.59
N LEU A 71 3.71 8.67 -17.33
CA LEU A 71 3.11 7.75 -18.30
C LEU A 71 2.62 8.46 -19.55
N TYR A 72 2.08 9.68 -19.43
CA TYR A 72 1.66 10.49 -20.59
C TYR A 72 2.85 11.05 -21.40
N LYS A 73 4.00 11.32 -20.78
CA LYS A 73 5.21 11.78 -21.50
C LYS A 73 5.88 10.69 -22.33
N SER A 74 5.66 9.43 -22.00
CA SER A 74 6.23 8.29 -22.73
C SER A 74 5.61 8.11 -24.12
N THR A 75 4.36 8.55 -24.32
CA THR A 75 3.64 8.33 -25.59
C THR A 75 3.96 9.37 -26.68
N THR A 76 4.69 10.44 -26.36
CA THR A 76 4.99 11.53 -27.31
C THR A 76 6.38 11.48 -27.95
N LEU A 77 7.20 10.45 -27.65
CA LEU A 77 8.49 10.23 -28.32
C LEU A 77 8.42 9.00 -29.24
N ASN A 78 7.63 9.14 -30.31
CA ASN A 78 7.82 8.38 -31.54
C ASN A 78 8.16 9.40 -32.63
N CYS A 79 9.45 9.57 -32.90
CA CYS A 79 9.99 10.22 -34.10
C CYS A 79 11.11 9.33 -34.63
#